data_AF-A0A5B6X9W3-F1
#
_entry.id   AF-A0A5B6X9W3-F1
#
_cell.length_a   1.000
_cell.length_b   1.000
_cell.length_c   1.000
_cell.angle_alpha   90.00
_cell.angle_beta   90.00
_cell.angle_gamma   90.00
#
_symmetry.space_group_name_H-M   'P 1'
#
loop_
_entity.id
_entity.type
_entity.pdbx_description
1 polymer ?
#
loop_
_entity_poly.entity_id
_entity_poly.type
_entity_poly.pdbx_seq_one_letter_code
_entity_poly.pdbx_strand_id
1 'polypeptide(L)'
;MQTAAIVAMVAHAILTITPSHHTLLHALSSPNPSDPQVLQSTFRGISLNLPRPSLSIAATVPKKQFSVLAVSKKAVAVLKGDSKVEGVVTLTQEDDGRTTVNVRVTGLTPGLHGFHLHEYGDTTNGCMSTGAHFNPNRMTHGAPEDEVCHAGDLGNIVANADGVAEATIVDKQIPLSGPNAVIGRAFVVHELEDDLGKGGHELSLTTGNAGGRLACAKQKHKLLTWGTQQYRLQLVLPVSHGFQFILSFIGLVQALVLLEGLQLFSIPE
;
A
#
# COMPACT_ATOMS: atom_id res chain seq x y z
N MET A 1 7.15 -57.70 46.10
CA MET A 1 7.68 -56.42 46.63
C MET A 1 7.37 -55.37 45.58
N GLN A 2 6.24 -54.67 45.63
CA GLN A 2 6.08 -53.32 46.23
C GLN A 2 7.20 -52.37 45.78
N THR A 3 6.97 -51.19 45.18
CA THR A 3 5.89 -50.21 45.43
C THR A 3 5.78 -49.22 44.26
N ALA A 4 4.57 -48.66 44.09
CA ALA A 4 4.18 -47.67 43.08
C ALA A 4 4.55 -46.22 43.48
N ALA A 5 4.63 -45.33 42.48
CA ALA A 5 4.66 -43.87 42.66
C ALA A 5 3.42 -43.23 42.02
N ILE A 6 2.85 -42.26 42.75
CA ILE A 6 1.55 -41.63 42.55
C ILE A 6 1.72 -40.34 41.74
N VAL A 7 0.87 -40.11 40.73
CA VAL A 7 0.65 -38.81 40.06
C VAL A 7 -0.79 -38.37 40.36
N ALA A 8 -0.94 -37.14 40.88
CA ALA A 8 -2.23 -36.56 41.25
C ALA A 8 -2.89 -35.86 40.05
N MET A 9 -4.18 -36.13 39.85
CA MET A 9 -5.11 -35.45 38.93
C MET A 9 -5.74 -34.23 39.60
N VAL A 10 -6.00 -33.16 38.83
CA VAL A 10 -6.99 -32.13 39.19
C VAL A 10 -7.85 -31.80 37.96
N ALA A 11 -9.13 -31.57 38.22
CA ALA A 11 -10.28 -31.90 37.39
C ALA A 11 -10.85 -30.75 36.52
N HIS A 12 -11.64 -31.18 35.53
CA HIS A 12 -12.58 -30.38 34.74
C HIS A 12 -13.77 -29.88 35.56
N ALA A 13 -14.36 -28.74 35.14
CA ALA A 13 -15.80 -28.50 35.26
C ALA A 13 -16.29 -27.52 34.17
N ILE A 14 -17.20 -28.01 33.34
CA ILE A 14 -18.04 -27.29 32.37
C ILE A 14 -19.38 -27.03 33.05
N LEU A 15 -19.99 -25.86 32.85
CA LEU A 15 -21.43 -25.69 33.06
C LEU A 15 -22.04 -24.70 32.06
N THR A 16 -22.95 -25.22 31.23
CA THR A 16 -23.90 -24.51 30.37
C THR A 16 -25.30 -24.68 30.95
N ILE A 17 -26.09 -23.62 31.12
CA ILE A 17 -27.56 -23.70 31.24
C ILE A 17 -28.22 -22.42 30.67
N THR A 18 -29.14 -22.59 29.71
CA THR A 18 -30.22 -21.67 29.27
C THR A 18 -31.49 -21.92 30.11
N PRO A 19 -32.49 -21.02 30.25
CA PRO A 19 -33.59 -20.98 29.24
C PRO A 19 -34.45 -19.68 29.11
N SER A 20 -35.24 -19.66 28.02
CA SER A 20 -36.68 -19.28 27.89
C SER A 20 -37.21 -17.81 27.84
N HIS A 21 -37.71 -17.46 26.64
CA HIS A 21 -39.08 -17.09 26.22
C HIS A 21 -39.90 -15.87 26.75
N HIS A 22 -40.35 -15.07 25.75
CA HIS A 22 -41.65 -14.38 25.53
C HIS A 22 -42.20 -13.28 26.46
N THR A 23 -42.49 -12.08 25.91
CA THR A 23 -43.85 -11.57 25.52
C THR A 23 -43.93 -10.03 25.50
N LEU A 24 -44.46 -9.50 24.39
CA LEU A 24 -45.24 -8.26 24.15
C LEU A 24 -45.60 -7.33 25.34
N LEU A 25 -45.60 -6.00 25.11
CA LEU A 25 -46.82 -5.16 25.06
C LEU A 25 -46.53 -3.67 24.73
N HIS A 26 -47.50 -3.08 24.03
CA HIS A 26 -47.64 -1.66 23.66
C HIS A 26 -47.85 -0.74 24.88
N ALA A 27 -47.45 0.53 24.76
CA ALA A 27 -47.97 1.62 25.60
C ALA A 27 -48.52 2.77 24.73
N LEU A 28 -49.82 3.00 24.91
CA LEU A 28 -50.63 4.12 24.42
C LEU A 28 -50.56 5.29 25.43
N SER A 29 -50.77 6.52 24.92
CA SER A 29 -51.52 7.68 25.48
C SER A 29 -51.44 7.95 27.00
N SER A 30 -51.20 9.16 27.52
CA SER A 30 -51.97 10.42 27.31
C SER A 30 -51.40 11.54 28.24
N PRO A 31 -51.94 12.79 28.23
CA PRO A 31 -51.19 14.04 28.41
C PRO A 31 -51.12 14.55 29.86
N ASN A 32 -50.24 15.52 30.10
CA ASN A 32 -50.24 16.34 31.32
C ASN A 32 -50.44 17.83 30.96
N PRO A 33 -51.30 18.58 31.67
CA PRO A 33 -51.69 19.94 31.32
C PRO A 33 -50.94 20.98 32.17
N SER A 34 -50.39 21.99 31.52
CA SER A 34 -49.98 23.25 32.16
C SER A 34 -49.74 24.33 31.11
N ASP A 35 -50.83 25.00 30.74
CA ASP A 35 -50.80 26.28 30.03
C ASP A 35 -50.64 27.43 31.03
N PRO A 36 -49.86 28.47 30.69
CA PRO A 36 -50.39 29.80 30.88
C PRO A 36 -50.24 30.70 29.63
N GLN A 37 -51.41 31.11 29.13
CA GLN A 37 -51.76 32.46 28.65
C GLN A 37 -50.81 33.10 27.63
N VAL A 38 -51.02 32.76 26.34
CA VAL A 38 -50.45 33.52 25.21
C VAL A 38 -51.45 34.57 24.73
N LEU A 39 -51.03 35.84 24.80
CA LEU A 39 -51.72 36.99 24.23
C LEU A 39 -51.95 36.81 22.71
N GLN A 40 -53.21 36.83 22.29
CA GLN A 40 -53.61 36.90 20.89
C GLN A 40 -53.33 38.29 20.31
N SER A 41 -52.43 38.35 19.32
CA SER A 41 -52.34 39.46 18.37
C SER A 41 -52.89 39.00 17.02
N THR A 42 -54.04 39.54 16.63
CA THR A 42 -54.65 39.32 15.32
C THR A 42 -54.03 40.28 14.30
N PHE A 43 -53.00 39.81 13.59
CA PHE A 43 -52.49 40.51 12.41
C PHE A 43 -53.21 39.98 11.15
N ARG A 44 -54.15 40.77 10.61
CA ARG A 44 -54.71 40.52 9.27
C ARG A 44 -53.72 41.02 8.21
N GLY A 45 -52.81 40.15 7.79
CA GLY A 45 -51.96 40.38 6.61
C GLY A 45 -52.72 40.06 5.33
N ILE A 46 -52.82 41.03 4.42
CA ILE A 46 -53.26 40.80 3.03
C ILE A 46 -52.05 40.22 2.28
N SER A 47 -52.18 38.99 1.77
CA SER A 47 -51.15 38.35 0.95
C SER A 47 -51.14 38.98 -0.44
N LEU A 48 -50.16 39.84 -0.71
CA LEU A 48 -49.89 40.31 -2.07
C LEU A 48 -48.97 39.30 -2.76
N ASN A 49 -49.55 38.54 -3.68
CA ASN A 49 -48.85 37.56 -4.48
C ASN A 49 -48.09 38.28 -5.61
N LEU A 50 -46.85 38.69 -5.37
CA LEU A 50 -45.97 39.17 -6.44
C LEU A 50 -45.25 37.99 -7.10
N PRO A 51 -45.34 37.82 -8.44
CA PRO A 51 -44.55 36.82 -9.13
C PRO A 51 -43.06 37.20 -9.02
N ARG A 52 -42.30 36.35 -8.33
CA ARG A 52 -40.83 36.45 -8.27
C ARG A 52 -40.29 35.92 -9.60
N PRO A 53 -39.64 36.74 -10.45
CA PRO A 53 -38.93 36.20 -11.59
C PRO A 53 -37.72 35.41 -11.06
N SER A 54 -37.79 34.09 -11.09
CA SER A 54 -36.64 33.22 -10.83
C SER A 54 -35.72 33.28 -12.05
N LEU A 55 -34.75 34.20 -12.04
CA LEU A 55 -33.61 34.08 -12.95
C LEU A 55 -32.70 32.96 -12.43
N SER A 56 -32.83 31.78 -13.04
CA SER A 56 -31.85 30.72 -12.91
C SER A 56 -30.63 31.05 -13.77
N ILE A 57 -29.64 31.73 -13.19
CA ILE A 57 -28.31 31.85 -13.80
C ILE A 57 -27.62 30.52 -13.62
N ALA A 58 -27.63 29.68 -14.65
CA ALA A 58 -26.77 28.51 -14.74
C ALA A 58 -25.33 29.00 -14.89
N ALA A 59 -24.64 29.23 -13.77
CA ALA A 59 -23.21 29.51 -13.77
C ALA A 59 -22.48 28.25 -14.23
N THR A 60 -22.15 28.18 -15.51
CA THR A 60 -21.28 27.14 -16.07
C THR A 60 -19.86 27.44 -15.60
N VAL A 61 -19.50 26.96 -14.41
CA VAL A 61 -18.11 27.01 -13.94
C VAL A 61 -17.30 26.06 -14.83
N PRO A 62 -16.33 26.55 -15.61
CA PRO A 62 -15.47 25.66 -16.38
C PRO A 62 -14.70 24.79 -15.38
N LYS A 63 -14.97 23.48 -15.36
CA LYS A 63 -14.17 22.52 -14.61
C LYS A 63 -12.78 22.50 -15.25
N LYS A 64 -11.85 23.27 -14.68
CA LYS A 64 -10.46 23.23 -15.07
C LYS A 64 -9.93 21.83 -14.76
N GLN A 65 -9.62 21.09 -15.80
CA GLN A 65 -9.15 19.72 -15.73
C GLN A 65 -7.73 19.74 -15.15
N PHE A 66 -7.57 19.24 -13.92
CA PHE A 66 -6.26 19.08 -13.32
C PHE A 66 -5.57 17.88 -13.96
N SER A 67 -4.43 18.09 -14.59
CA SER A 67 -3.51 17.02 -14.95
C SER A 67 -2.77 16.58 -13.68
N VAL A 68 -3.10 15.39 -13.19
CA VAL A 68 -2.27 14.73 -12.17
C VAL A 68 -1.02 14.26 -12.90
N LEU A 69 0.14 14.87 -12.59
CA LEU A 69 1.42 14.36 -13.05
C LEU A 69 1.62 12.98 -12.40
N ALA A 70 1.86 11.95 -13.22
CA ALA A 70 2.09 10.59 -12.73
C ALA A 70 3.27 10.58 -11.75
N VAL A 71 3.04 10.09 -10.52
CA VAL A 71 4.06 10.00 -9.49
C VAL A 71 4.84 8.70 -9.70
N SER A 72 6.04 8.81 -10.28
CA SER A 72 6.94 7.67 -10.43
C SER A 72 7.69 7.40 -9.12
N LYS A 73 7.47 6.22 -8.54
CA LYS A 73 8.17 5.72 -7.34
C LYS A 73 9.33 4.83 -7.78
N LYS A 74 10.51 4.97 -7.15
CA LYS A 74 11.69 4.15 -7.46
C LYS A 74 12.38 3.61 -6.20
N ALA A 75 12.84 2.37 -6.27
CA ALA A 75 13.64 1.75 -5.22
C ALA A 75 14.81 0.96 -5.82
N VAL A 76 15.85 0.76 -5.02
CA VAL A 76 17.03 -0.03 -5.40
C VAL A 76 17.40 -0.98 -4.27
N ALA A 77 17.79 -2.19 -4.62
CA ALA A 77 18.40 -3.16 -3.73
C ALA A 77 19.71 -3.65 -4.34
N VAL A 78 20.80 -3.66 -3.57
CA VAL A 78 22.12 -4.12 -4.02
C VAL A 78 22.39 -5.46 -3.37
N LEU A 79 22.21 -6.54 -4.14
CA LEU A 79 22.36 -7.92 -3.72
C LEU A 79 23.81 -8.21 -3.34
N LYS A 80 23.99 -8.72 -2.13
CA LYS A 80 25.24 -9.30 -1.65
C LYS A 80 24.93 -10.56 -0.86
N GLY A 81 25.82 -11.54 -0.95
CA GLY A 81 25.78 -12.73 -0.10
C GLY A 81 27.18 -13.12 0.36
N ASP A 82 27.26 -14.24 1.06
CA ASP A 82 28.52 -14.82 1.55
C ASP A 82 29.33 -15.49 0.42
N SER A 83 28.75 -15.56 -0.77
CA SER A 83 29.36 -16.10 -1.99
C SER A 83 29.92 -14.98 -2.89
N LYS A 84 30.43 -15.34 -4.08
CA LYS A 84 30.83 -14.37 -5.12
C LYS A 84 29.64 -13.73 -5.84
N VAL A 85 28.41 -14.06 -5.44
CA VAL A 85 27.19 -13.57 -6.09
C VAL A 85 26.89 -12.15 -5.64
N GLU A 86 26.77 -11.26 -6.62
CA GLU A 86 26.43 -9.86 -6.42
C GLU A 86 25.43 -9.40 -7.49
N GLY A 87 24.69 -8.33 -7.20
CA GLY A 87 23.72 -7.84 -8.17
C GLY A 87 23.04 -6.55 -7.76
N VAL A 88 22.23 -6.02 -8.68
CA VAL A 88 21.41 -4.83 -8.45
C VAL A 88 20.02 -5.10 -8.96
N VAL A 89 19.04 -4.76 -8.13
CA VAL A 89 17.61 -4.79 -8.45
C VAL A 89 17.10 -3.36 -8.39
N THR A 90 16.42 -2.92 -9.44
CA THR A 90 15.76 -1.61 -9.50
C THR A 90 14.27 -1.80 -9.70
N LEU A 91 13.48 -1.06 -8.91
CA LEU A 91 12.04 -1.09 -8.96
C LEU A 91 11.53 0.26 -9.43
N THR A 92 10.54 0.24 -10.30
CA THR A 92 9.82 1.42 -10.77
C THR A 92 8.33 1.14 -10.76
N GLN A 93 7.55 2.02 -10.16
CA GLN A 93 6.08 1.96 -10.18
C GLN A 93 5.55 3.34 -10.54
N GLU A 94 4.68 3.42 -11.53
CA GLU A 94 3.94 4.64 -11.86
C GLU A 94 2.61 4.63 -11.12
N ASP A 95 2.34 5.71 -10.37
CA ASP A 95 1.17 5.84 -9.53
C ASP A 95 0.97 4.58 -8.66
N ASP A 96 -0.23 3.98 -8.69
CA ASP A 96 -0.54 2.71 -8.02
C ASP A 96 -0.65 1.55 -9.03
N GLY A 97 0.04 1.68 -10.17
CA GLY A 97 0.10 0.68 -11.23
C GLY A 97 0.99 -0.53 -10.90
N ARG A 98 1.37 -1.28 -11.93
CA ARG A 98 2.27 -2.44 -11.77
C ARG A 98 3.70 -1.99 -11.45
N THR A 99 4.38 -2.77 -10.63
CA THR A 99 5.80 -2.56 -10.32
C THR A 99 6.64 -3.29 -11.35
N THR A 100 7.51 -2.57 -12.04
CA THR A 100 8.56 -3.15 -12.89
C THR A 100 9.82 -3.34 -12.08
N VAL A 101 10.42 -4.53 -12.16
CA VAL A 101 11.63 -4.94 -11.48
C VAL A 101 12.68 -5.30 -12.52
N ASN A 102 13.74 -4.52 -12.61
CA ASN A 102 14.90 -4.86 -13.44
C ASN A 102 16.00 -5.44 -12.55
N VAL A 103 16.46 -6.63 -12.89
CA VAL A 103 17.40 -7.43 -12.12
C VAL A 103 18.66 -7.65 -12.97
N ARG A 104 19.82 -7.45 -12.36
CA ARG A 104 21.10 -7.90 -12.89
C ARG A 104 21.91 -8.56 -11.78
N VAL A 105 22.25 -9.83 -11.95
CA VAL A 105 23.04 -10.62 -10.98
C VAL A 105 24.23 -11.25 -11.71
N THR A 106 25.38 -11.31 -11.05
CA THR A 106 26.60 -11.91 -11.57
C THR A 106 27.18 -12.92 -10.58
N GLY A 107 27.99 -13.86 -11.08
CA GLY A 107 28.63 -14.88 -10.26
C GLY A 107 27.75 -16.10 -9.97
N LEU A 108 26.63 -16.24 -10.67
CA LEU A 108 25.74 -17.40 -10.59
C LEU A 108 26.32 -18.57 -11.38
N THR A 109 25.88 -19.78 -11.06
CA THR A 109 26.04 -20.92 -11.97
C THR A 109 25.14 -20.74 -13.19
N PRO A 110 25.51 -21.22 -14.39
CA PRO A 110 24.61 -21.16 -15.54
C PRO A 110 23.32 -21.96 -15.29
N GLY A 111 22.16 -21.39 -15.65
CA GLY A 111 20.86 -22.04 -15.47
C GLY A 111 19.81 -21.18 -14.77
N LEU A 112 18.76 -21.82 -14.31
CA LEU A 112 17.63 -21.19 -13.61
C LEU A 112 17.93 -21.03 -12.13
N HIS A 113 17.55 -19.89 -11.58
CA HIS A 113 17.65 -19.55 -10.17
C HIS A 113 16.35 -18.93 -9.68
N GLY A 114 15.79 -19.49 -8.60
CA GLY A 114 14.62 -18.91 -7.94
C GLY A 114 14.90 -17.48 -7.47
N PHE A 115 13.95 -16.58 -7.66
CA PHE A 115 14.09 -15.17 -7.31
C PHE A 115 12.84 -14.70 -6.58
N HIS A 116 13.01 -14.32 -5.31
CA HIS A 116 11.89 -14.04 -4.43
C HIS A 116 12.07 -12.73 -3.67
N LEU A 117 10.95 -12.11 -3.35
CA LEU A 117 10.88 -11.10 -2.32
C LEU A 117 10.55 -11.78 -0.99
N HIS A 118 11.41 -11.60 0.01
CA HIS A 118 11.26 -12.13 1.35
C HIS A 118 10.61 -11.12 2.30
N GLU A 119 10.05 -11.64 3.38
CA GLU A 119 9.25 -10.86 4.34
C GLU A 119 10.05 -9.73 4.99
N TYR A 120 11.27 -9.98 5.43
CA TYR A 120 12.06 -9.01 6.17
C TYR A 120 13.26 -8.51 5.37
N GLY A 121 13.58 -7.22 5.53
CA GLY A 121 14.84 -6.62 5.09
C GLY A 121 16.00 -6.85 6.06
N ASP A 122 15.91 -7.84 6.94
CA ASP A 122 16.94 -8.15 7.92
C ASP A 122 18.04 -9.01 7.29
N THR A 123 19.25 -8.47 7.29
CA THR A 123 20.46 -9.09 6.72
C THR A 123 21.55 -9.29 7.78
N THR A 124 21.19 -9.22 9.07
CA THR A 124 22.12 -9.33 10.20
C THR A 124 22.73 -10.73 10.34
N ASN A 125 22.00 -11.77 9.93
CA ASN A 125 22.49 -13.15 9.86
C ASN A 125 22.50 -13.64 8.41
N GLY A 126 23.10 -12.83 7.53
CA GLY A 126 23.10 -13.06 6.09
C GLY A 126 21.69 -13.13 5.52
N CYS A 127 21.48 -13.97 4.51
CA CYS A 127 20.18 -14.10 3.86
C CYS A 127 19.20 -14.97 4.64
N MET A 128 19.62 -15.60 5.74
CA MET A 128 18.73 -16.43 6.56
C MET A 128 17.77 -15.59 7.41
N SER A 129 18.19 -14.38 7.82
CA SER A 129 17.34 -13.47 8.61
C SER A 129 16.24 -12.79 7.80
N THR A 130 16.19 -12.93 6.47
CA THR A 130 15.13 -12.31 5.64
C THR A 130 13.76 -12.96 5.81
N GLY A 131 13.68 -14.11 6.51
CA GLY A 131 12.41 -14.82 6.76
C GLY A 131 11.91 -15.63 5.56
N ALA A 132 10.61 -15.92 5.52
CA ALA A 132 9.95 -16.61 4.42
C ALA A 132 9.68 -15.68 3.23
N HIS A 133 9.09 -16.20 2.16
CA HIS A 133 8.62 -15.37 1.04
C HIS A 133 7.55 -14.39 1.54
N PHE A 134 7.49 -13.21 0.94
CA PHE A 134 6.48 -12.22 1.29
C PHE A 134 5.08 -12.72 0.92
N ASN A 135 4.26 -13.04 1.93
CA ASN A 135 2.96 -13.68 1.75
C ASN A 135 1.86 -13.01 2.59
N PRO A 136 1.45 -11.78 2.26
CA PRO A 136 0.42 -11.06 3.01
C PRO A 136 -0.96 -11.74 2.92
N ASN A 137 -1.19 -12.52 1.86
CA ASN A 137 -2.47 -13.16 1.57
C ASN A 137 -2.56 -14.62 2.08
N ARG A 138 -1.49 -15.14 2.69
CA ARG A 138 -1.41 -16.51 3.23
C ARG A 138 -1.75 -17.60 2.21
N MET A 139 -1.26 -17.43 0.99
CA MET A 139 -1.39 -18.42 -0.09
C MET A 139 -0.29 -19.47 0.01
N THR A 140 -0.40 -20.55 -0.76
CA THR A 140 0.73 -21.44 -1.04
C THR A 140 1.63 -20.81 -2.11
N HIS A 141 2.87 -21.29 -2.19
CA HIS A 141 3.81 -20.91 -3.24
C HIS A 141 3.30 -21.32 -4.63
N GLY A 142 3.65 -20.55 -5.67
CA GLY A 142 3.30 -20.83 -7.05
C GLY A 142 4.06 -19.93 -8.05
N ALA A 143 3.76 -20.07 -9.35
CA ALA A 143 4.33 -19.20 -10.38
C ALA A 143 3.77 -17.76 -10.28
N PRO A 144 4.50 -16.73 -10.76
CA PRO A 144 4.03 -15.35 -10.75
C PRO A 144 2.69 -15.11 -11.47
N GLU A 145 2.40 -15.92 -12.49
CA GLU A 145 1.16 -15.90 -13.25
C GLU A 145 0.02 -16.71 -12.64
N ASP A 146 0.29 -17.56 -11.64
CA ASP A 146 -0.72 -18.40 -11.00
C ASP A 146 -1.63 -17.55 -10.09
N GLU A 147 -2.91 -17.92 -9.99
CA GLU A 147 -3.86 -17.25 -9.08
C GLU A 147 -3.50 -17.48 -7.60
N VAL A 148 -2.88 -18.63 -7.31
CA VAL A 148 -2.40 -19.02 -6.00
C VAL A 148 -0.88 -18.99 -6.01
N CYS A 149 -0.31 -17.92 -5.48
CA CYS A 149 1.11 -17.76 -5.25
C CYS A 149 1.32 -16.81 -4.05
N HIS A 150 2.51 -16.81 -3.47
CA HIS A 150 2.89 -15.74 -2.56
C HIS A 150 3.05 -14.44 -3.35
N ALA A 151 2.78 -13.29 -2.71
CA ALA A 151 3.01 -11.99 -3.35
C ALA A 151 4.49 -11.76 -3.72
N GLY A 152 5.41 -12.41 -3.00
CA GLY A 152 6.85 -12.35 -3.25
C GLY A 152 7.39 -13.38 -4.22
N ASP A 153 6.56 -14.25 -4.79
CA ASP A 153 7.01 -15.24 -5.78
C ASP A 153 7.20 -14.55 -7.14
N LEU A 154 8.45 -14.42 -7.59
CA LEU A 154 8.79 -13.77 -8.87
C LEU A 154 9.37 -14.76 -9.89
N GLY A 155 9.33 -16.05 -9.58
CA GLY A 155 9.74 -17.15 -10.44
C GLY A 155 11.25 -17.25 -10.58
N ASN A 156 11.73 -17.58 -11.78
CA ASN A 156 13.14 -17.81 -12.05
C ASN A 156 13.78 -16.68 -12.86
N ILE A 157 15.05 -16.38 -12.55
CA ILE A 157 15.96 -15.65 -13.45
C ILE A 157 16.94 -16.63 -14.08
N VAL A 158 17.38 -16.34 -15.31
CA VAL A 158 18.27 -17.23 -16.08
C VAL A 158 19.67 -16.65 -16.13
N ALA A 159 20.63 -17.36 -15.56
CA ALA A 159 22.05 -17.04 -15.69
C ALA A 159 22.64 -17.67 -16.96
N ASN A 160 23.35 -16.87 -17.75
CA ASN A 160 24.05 -17.32 -18.95
C ASN A 160 25.34 -18.09 -18.61
N ALA A 161 26.09 -18.50 -19.63
CA ALA A 161 27.35 -19.25 -19.47
C ALA A 161 28.44 -18.49 -18.69
N ASP A 162 28.38 -17.16 -18.66
CA ASP A 162 29.29 -16.30 -17.90
C ASP A 162 28.81 -16.08 -16.44
N GLY A 163 27.71 -16.72 -16.05
CA GLY A 163 27.12 -16.58 -14.71
C GLY A 163 26.42 -15.24 -14.49
N VAL A 164 25.94 -14.61 -15.58
CA VAL A 164 25.21 -13.33 -15.55
C VAL A 164 23.74 -13.57 -15.85
N ALA A 165 22.86 -13.11 -14.96
CA ALA A 165 21.41 -13.11 -15.16
C ALA A 165 20.89 -11.67 -15.27
N GLU A 166 20.15 -11.39 -16.35
CA GLU A 166 19.44 -10.12 -16.57
C GLU A 166 17.97 -10.41 -16.85
N ALA A 167 17.07 -9.76 -16.10
CA ALA A 167 15.64 -9.98 -16.21
C ALA A 167 14.85 -8.69 -15.96
N THR A 168 13.72 -8.57 -16.66
CA THR A 168 12.69 -7.55 -16.41
C THR A 168 11.39 -8.25 -16.05
N ILE A 169 10.94 -8.05 -14.82
CA ILE A 169 9.73 -8.66 -14.26
C ILE A 169 8.71 -7.55 -14.03
N VAL A 170 7.44 -7.77 -14.39
CA VAL A 170 6.38 -6.78 -14.18
C VAL A 170 5.30 -7.42 -13.32
N ASP A 171 5.18 -6.98 -12.07
CA ASP A 171 4.32 -7.62 -11.07
C ASP A 171 3.25 -6.67 -10.50
N LYS A 172 2.12 -7.23 -10.05
CA LYS A 172 0.97 -6.49 -9.50
C LYS A 172 0.82 -6.60 -7.98
N GLN A 173 1.58 -7.48 -7.34
CA GLN A 173 1.47 -7.88 -5.93
C GLN A 173 2.54 -7.23 -5.03
N ILE A 174 3.58 -6.62 -5.62
CA ILE A 174 4.66 -5.92 -4.91
C ILE A 174 4.63 -4.38 -5.06
N PRO A 175 3.61 -3.68 -4.53
CA PRO A 175 3.52 -2.22 -4.64
C PRO A 175 4.63 -1.52 -3.82
N LEU A 176 5.05 -0.33 -4.23
CA LEU A 176 6.03 0.50 -3.51
C LEU A 176 5.40 1.42 -2.45
N SER A 177 4.08 1.40 -2.31
CA SER A 177 3.33 2.18 -1.31
C SER A 177 2.09 1.44 -0.83
N GLY A 178 1.46 1.95 0.24
CA GLY A 178 0.26 1.35 0.81
C GLY A 178 0.56 0.23 1.82
N PRO A 179 -0.46 -0.54 2.23
CA PRO A 179 -0.34 -1.51 3.33
C PRO A 179 0.59 -2.68 3.02
N ASN A 180 0.68 -3.07 1.75
CA ASN A 180 1.55 -4.15 1.27
C ASN A 180 2.84 -3.61 0.63
N ALA A 181 3.23 -2.37 0.95
CA ALA A 181 4.44 -1.78 0.41
C ALA A 181 5.66 -2.70 0.64
N VAL A 182 6.44 -2.92 -0.41
CA VAL A 182 7.60 -3.81 -0.34
C VAL A 182 8.86 -3.09 0.09
N ILE A 183 8.84 -1.77 0.16
CA ILE A 183 9.97 -0.99 0.66
C ILE A 183 10.44 -1.50 2.03
N GLY A 184 11.74 -1.74 2.15
CA GLY A 184 12.35 -2.25 3.37
C GLY A 184 12.32 -3.77 3.51
N ARG A 185 11.73 -4.50 2.56
CA ARG A 185 11.84 -5.96 2.42
C ARG A 185 13.08 -6.34 1.62
N ALA A 186 13.39 -7.64 1.54
CA ALA A 186 14.60 -8.12 0.86
C ALA A 186 14.28 -8.93 -0.40
N PHE A 187 15.00 -8.65 -1.48
CA PHE A 187 15.12 -9.60 -2.58
C PHE A 187 16.13 -10.69 -2.22
N VAL A 188 15.91 -11.91 -2.69
CA VAL A 188 16.79 -13.06 -2.52
C VAL A 188 16.87 -13.81 -3.85
N VAL A 189 18.10 -14.13 -4.27
CA VAL A 189 18.36 -15.09 -5.35
C VAL A 189 18.77 -16.41 -4.74
N HIS A 190 18.16 -17.49 -5.22
CA HIS A 190 18.32 -18.84 -4.72
C HIS A 190 19.34 -19.64 -5.53
N GLU A 191 19.81 -20.74 -4.95
CA GLU A 191 20.83 -21.61 -5.53
C GLU A 191 20.31 -22.44 -6.70
N LEU A 192 19.08 -22.91 -6.62
CA LEU A 192 18.48 -23.82 -7.59
C LEU A 192 17.28 -23.17 -8.28
N GLU A 193 16.79 -23.85 -9.31
CA GLU A 193 15.51 -23.56 -9.95
C GLU A 193 14.37 -23.64 -8.93
N ASP A 194 13.49 -22.65 -8.98
CA ASP A 194 12.17 -22.68 -8.37
C ASP A 194 11.23 -23.54 -9.22
N ASP A 195 10.68 -24.60 -8.61
CA ASP A 195 9.74 -25.54 -9.23
C ASP A 195 8.30 -25.00 -9.39
N LEU A 196 8.05 -23.76 -8.95
CA LEU A 196 6.79 -23.03 -9.09
C LEU A 196 5.61 -23.72 -8.39
N GLY A 197 5.89 -24.52 -7.35
CA GLY A 197 4.90 -25.32 -6.65
C GLY A 197 4.51 -26.60 -7.39
N LYS A 198 5.17 -26.92 -8.50
CA LYS A 198 4.80 -28.00 -9.44
C LYS A 198 5.77 -29.18 -9.41
N GLY A 199 6.80 -29.15 -8.56
CA GLY A 199 7.84 -30.17 -8.45
C GLY A 199 7.47 -31.43 -7.66
N GLY A 200 6.39 -31.41 -6.89
CA GLY A 200 5.94 -32.56 -6.09
C GLY A 200 6.81 -32.88 -4.85
N HIS A 201 7.74 -31.99 -4.50
CA HIS A 201 8.52 -32.07 -3.27
C HIS A 201 7.75 -31.46 -2.09
N GLU A 202 8.06 -31.85 -0.85
CA GLU A 202 7.40 -31.29 0.34
C GLU A 202 7.59 -29.77 0.47
N LEU A 203 8.69 -29.25 -0.08
CA LEU A 203 9.00 -27.83 -0.09
C LEU A 203 8.43 -27.08 -1.31
N SER A 204 7.90 -27.77 -2.32
CA SER A 204 7.38 -27.13 -3.55
C SER A 204 6.33 -26.08 -3.21
N LEU A 205 5.33 -26.42 -2.38
CA LEU A 205 4.26 -25.50 -2.00
C LEU A 205 4.66 -24.41 -0.99
N THR A 206 5.93 -24.34 -0.58
CA THR A 206 6.42 -23.35 0.40
C THR A 206 7.54 -22.47 -0.12
N THR A 207 8.55 -23.03 -0.78
CA THR A 207 9.74 -22.30 -1.24
C THR A 207 10.10 -22.62 -2.69
N GLY A 208 9.22 -23.34 -3.41
CA GLY A 208 9.54 -23.79 -4.76
C GLY A 208 10.71 -24.77 -4.84
N ASN A 209 11.10 -25.36 -3.69
CA ASN A 209 12.30 -26.19 -3.58
C ASN A 209 13.61 -25.56 -4.14
N ALA A 210 13.72 -24.22 -4.15
CA ALA A 210 14.83 -23.50 -4.80
C ALA A 210 16.19 -23.57 -4.07
N GLY A 211 16.31 -24.35 -2.98
CA GLY A 211 17.57 -24.54 -2.28
C GLY A 211 18.09 -23.31 -1.52
N GLY A 212 19.42 -23.17 -1.45
CA GLY A 212 20.12 -22.16 -0.65
C GLY A 212 19.84 -20.72 -1.07
N ARG A 213 20.20 -19.75 -0.23
CA ARG A 213 20.06 -18.31 -0.48
C ARG A 213 21.42 -17.71 -0.82
N LEU A 214 21.69 -17.45 -2.10
CA LEU A 214 23.02 -17.07 -2.58
C LEU A 214 23.39 -15.62 -2.29
N ALA A 215 22.43 -14.70 -2.45
CA ALA A 215 22.59 -13.28 -2.19
C ALA A 215 21.23 -12.63 -1.90
N CYS A 216 21.26 -11.55 -1.11
CA CYS A 216 20.05 -10.84 -0.73
C CYS A 216 20.29 -9.36 -0.53
N ALA A 217 19.23 -8.57 -0.55
CA ALA A 217 19.31 -7.14 -0.32
C ALA A 217 18.01 -6.52 0.11
N LYS A 218 18.09 -5.73 1.19
CA LYS A 218 17.03 -4.82 1.56
C LYS A 218 16.86 -3.71 0.51
N GLN A 219 15.61 -3.47 0.11
CA GLN A 219 15.25 -2.32 -0.72
C GLN A 219 15.42 -1.02 0.05
N LYS A 220 16.03 -0.02 -0.59
CA LYS A 220 16.09 1.36 -0.09
C LYS A 220 15.35 2.26 -1.05
N HIS A 221 14.65 3.27 -0.52
CA HIS A 221 14.15 4.36 -1.34
C HIS A 221 15.31 4.95 -2.12
N LYS A 222 15.17 5.01 -3.45
CA LYS A 222 15.98 5.95 -4.20
C LYS A 222 15.28 7.27 -4.04
N LEU A 223 15.83 8.15 -3.19
CA LEU A 223 15.33 9.50 -3.08
C LEU A 223 15.47 10.10 -4.49
N LEU A 224 14.33 10.23 -5.18
CA LEU A 224 14.28 11.05 -6.37
C LEU A 224 14.54 12.46 -5.84
N THR A 225 15.76 12.95 -6.03
CA THR A 225 15.94 14.39 -6.09
C THR A 225 15.05 14.81 -7.25
N TRP A 226 13.83 15.27 -6.95
CA TRP A 226 13.09 16.08 -7.87
C TRP A 226 14.08 17.18 -8.25
N GLY A 227 14.57 17.15 -9.49
CA GLY A 227 15.29 18.29 -10.02
C GLY A 227 14.43 19.50 -9.65
N THR A 228 15.03 20.48 -8.99
CA THR A 228 14.36 21.70 -8.54
C THR A 228 13.69 22.35 -9.75
N GLN A 229 12.46 21.95 -10.08
CA GLN A 229 11.62 22.71 -10.99
C GLN A 229 11.30 23.98 -10.21
N GLN A 230 11.86 25.09 -10.68
CA GLN A 230 11.51 26.43 -10.19
C GLN A 230 10.05 26.67 -10.54
N TYR A 231 9.14 26.34 -9.62
CA TYR A 231 7.75 26.76 -9.75
C TYR A 231 7.68 28.25 -9.40
N ARG A 232 7.31 29.07 -10.39
CA ARG A 232 7.02 30.49 -10.15
C ARG A 232 5.61 30.59 -9.58
N LEU A 233 5.49 30.79 -8.27
CA LEU A 233 4.21 31.06 -7.63
C LEU A 233 3.77 32.48 -8.00
N GLN A 234 2.84 32.63 -8.94
CA GLN A 234 2.18 33.91 -9.22
C GLN A 234 0.91 34.03 -8.37
N LEU A 235 0.99 34.80 -7.30
CA LEU A 235 -0.17 35.20 -6.51
C LEU A 235 -0.85 36.39 -7.21
N VAL A 236 -1.95 36.15 -7.93
CA VAL A 236 -2.77 37.23 -8.49
C VAL A 236 -3.85 37.58 -7.47
N LEU A 237 -3.61 38.61 -6.67
CA LEU A 237 -4.63 39.17 -5.78
C LEU A 237 -5.52 40.13 -6.58
N PRO A 238 -6.86 39.98 -6.56
CA PRO A 238 -7.75 40.94 -7.19
C PRO A 238 -7.75 42.24 -6.36
N VAL A 239 -7.17 43.30 -6.89
CA VAL A 239 -7.29 44.64 -6.30
C VAL A 239 -8.29 45.43 -7.12
N SER A 240 -9.33 45.93 -6.48
CA SER A 240 -10.49 46.56 -7.11
C SER A 240 -10.22 47.91 -7.79
N HIS A 241 -8.98 48.45 -7.74
CA HIS A 241 -8.66 49.73 -8.38
C HIS A 241 -7.19 49.75 -8.89
N GLY A 242 -7.01 49.42 -10.17
CA GLY A 242 -6.10 50.17 -11.06
C GLY A 242 -4.57 49.96 -11.02
N PHE A 243 -3.97 49.12 -10.19
CA PHE A 243 -2.52 48.86 -10.27
C PHE A 243 -2.14 47.39 -10.03
N GLN A 244 -1.41 46.82 -10.99
CA GLN A 244 -0.90 45.44 -10.97
C GLN A 244 0.49 45.41 -10.31
N PHE A 245 0.61 44.78 -9.14
CA PHE A 245 1.92 44.45 -8.57
C PHE A 245 2.26 42.99 -8.87
N ILE A 246 3.36 42.75 -9.59
CA ILE A 246 3.91 41.41 -9.80
C ILE A 246 4.98 41.18 -8.73
N LEU A 247 4.63 40.48 -7.64
CA LEU A 247 5.63 39.94 -6.72
C LEU A 247 6.07 38.57 -7.24
N SER A 248 7.32 38.48 -7.69
CA SER A 248 7.95 37.22 -8.11
C SER A 248 8.79 36.70 -6.96
N PHE A 249 8.32 35.67 -6.24
CA PHE A 249 9.12 34.98 -5.24
C PHE A 249 9.86 33.81 -5.90
N ILE A 250 11.20 33.81 -5.83
CA ILE A 250 12.02 32.63 -6.12
C ILE A 250 12.15 31.89 -4.78
N GLY A 251 11.21 30.98 -4.50
CA GLY A 251 11.20 30.18 -3.29
C GLY A 251 11.65 28.75 -3.56
N LEU A 252 12.65 28.28 -2.82
CA LEU A 252 13.05 26.87 -2.77
C LEU A 252 11.91 26.09 -2.08
N VAL A 253 11.04 25.41 -2.85
CA VAL A 253 10.00 24.55 -2.25
C VAL A 253 10.66 23.25 -1.83
N GLN A 254 11.21 23.22 -0.61
CA GLN A 254 11.54 21.99 0.06
C GLN A 254 10.21 21.43 0.60
N ALA A 255 9.63 20.48 -0.13
CA ALA A 255 8.36 19.85 0.22
C ALA A 255 8.53 19.01 1.51
N LEU A 256 8.45 19.67 2.66
CA LEU A 256 8.21 19.02 3.94
C LEU A 256 6.69 18.94 4.11
N VAL A 257 6.10 17.80 3.79
CA VAL A 257 4.69 17.53 4.05
C VAL A 257 4.51 17.38 5.56
N LEU A 258 4.10 18.46 6.23
CA LEU A 258 3.44 18.40 7.53
C LEU A 258 1.97 18.72 7.31
N LEU A 259 1.11 17.87 7.88
CA LEU A 259 -0.34 17.91 7.78
C LEU A 259 -0.87 19.31 8.10
N GLU A 260 -1.69 19.87 7.21
CA GLU A 260 -3.04 20.43 7.46
C GLU A 260 -3.46 21.37 6.30
N GLY A 261 -4.46 20.94 5.53
CA GLY A 261 -5.59 21.82 5.19
C GLY A 261 -5.49 22.94 4.15
N LEU A 262 -4.46 23.08 3.29
CA LEU A 262 -4.50 24.07 2.19
C LEU A 262 -4.47 23.45 0.78
N GLN A 263 -5.52 23.71 -0.01
CA GLN A 263 -5.60 23.41 -1.44
C GLN A 263 -4.83 24.49 -2.24
N LEU A 264 -3.71 24.10 -2.86
CA LEU A 264 -2.96 24.91 -3.82
C LEU A 264 -3.39 24.56 -5.25
N PHE A 265 -3.76 25.58 -6.03
CA PHE A 265 -4.10 25.44 -7.45
C PHE A 265 -2.83 25.66 -8.30
N SER A 266 -2.49 24.67 -9.14
CA SER A 266 -1.39 24.75 -10.11
C SER A 266 -1.94 25.10 -11.51
N ILE A 267 -1.25 25.96 -12.27
CA ILE A 267 -1.56 26.25 -13.67
C ILE A 267 -0.32 25.86 -14.49
N PRO A 268 -0.42 24.90 -15.45
CA PRO A 268 0.69 24.57 -16.35
C PRO A 268 0.85 25.66 -17.44
N GLU A 269 2.10 25.90 -17.84
CA GLU A 269 2.45 26.70 -19.05
C GLU A 269 2.00 26.00 -20.35
#